data_AF-A0A8G1UHV3-F1
#
_entry.id   AF-A0A8G1UHV3-F1
#
_cell.length_a   1.000
_cell.length_b   1.000
_cell.length_c   1.000
_cell.angle_alpha   90.00
_cell.angle_beta   90.00
_cell.angle_gamma   90.00
#
_symmetry.space_group_name_H-M   'P 1'
#
loop_
_entity.id
_entity.type
_entity.pdbx_description
1 polymer ?
#
loop_
_entity_poly.entity_id
_entity_poly.type
_entity_poly.pdbx_seq_one_letter_code
_entity_poly.pdbx_strand_id
1 'polypeptide(L)'
;MAEGVQGIEAFIAGMPKAELHVHHVGSASPRVVAELAARHAGRSKVPVDPQALAEYFTFTDFAHFIEVYLSVVDLIRDAEDVRALTYGVAQDMARQNIRYAELTVTPYSSVSRGIPDVAFMEAIEDARLSAEKDLGIVLRWCFDIPGEAGLASAEETARLALDLAPDGLVSFGLGGPEIGVPRPQFKPYFDRARAAGLHSVPHAGESTGPETVWDAIRVLGAERIGHGTQSVKDPALVDYLGEHRIPLEVCPTSNLATRVVERIEDHPVRQMVDAGLLVTINSDDPPMFGTDLNTEYAVAAKLLGLDEAGVAALALGAVEASFLDGAGKRRLAGEIDAYLAGWRTA
;
A
#
# COMPACT_ATOMS: atom_id res chain seq x y z
N MET A 1 8.39 34.11 24.28
CA MET A 1 8.70 32.75 24.75
C MET A 1 7.66 31.83 24.16
N ALA A 2 8.09 30.67 23.67
CA ALA A 2 7.42 29.84 22.68
C ALA A 2 6.06 29.28 23.13
N GLU A 3 4.98 29.75 22.50
CA GLU A 3 3.67 29.11 22.48
C GLU A 3 3.22 29.14 21.00
N GLY A 4 2.96 27.96 20.40
CA GLY A 4 2.37 27.88 19.05
C GLY A 4 3.09 27.03 18.00
N VAL A 5 3.95 26.06 18.36
CA VAL A 5 4.40 25.01 17.44
C VAL A 5 3.77 23.67 17.83
N GLN A 6 2.44 23.62 17.80
CA GLN A 6 1.74 22.37 17.53
C GLN A 6 1.46 22.38 16.02
N GLY A 7 2.44 21.94 15.23
CA GLY A 7 2.37 21.98 13.77
C GLY A 7 1.50 20.84 13.19
N ILE A 8 1.05 21.00 11.94
CA ILE A 8 0.26 20.00 11.20
C ILE A 8 0.91 18.61 11.17
N GLU A 9 2.24 18.53 11.15
CA GLU A 9 2.99 17.27 11.22
C GLU A 9 2.78 16.54 12.56
N ALA A 10 2.73 17.28 13.68
CA ALA A 10 2.45 16.71 14.99
C ALA A 10 0.99 16.23 15.08
N PHE A 11 0.05 16.97 14.49
CA PHE A 11 -1.33 16.53 14.33
C PHE A 11 -1.39 15.20 13.56
N ILE A 12 -0.78 15.16 12.37
CA ILE A 12 -0.73 13.97 11.50
C ILE A 12 -0.15 12.78 12.25
N ALA A 13 1.00 12.95 12.92
CA ALA A 13 1.67 11.86 13.63
C ALA A 13 0.79 11.22 14.73
N GLY A 14 -0.02 12.01 15.44
CA GLY A 14 -0.92 11.51 16.49
C GLY A 14 -2.28 11.01 15.99
N MET A 15 -2.69 11.39 14.78
CA MET A 15 -4.01 11.05 14.23
C MET A 15 -4.10 9.55 13.88
N PRO A 16 -5.17 8.83 14.30
CA PRO A 16 -5.47 7.49 13.81
C PRO A 16 -5.72 7.48 12.30
N LYS A 17 -5.26 6.45 11.59
CA LYS A 17 -5.44 6.37 10.13
C LYS A 17 -5.50 4.95 9.60
N ALA A 18 -6.00 4.82 8.38
CA ALA A 18 -6.03 3.60 7.59
C ALA A 18 -5.08 3.73 6.39
N GLU A 19 -4.44 2.64 5.98
CA GLU A 19 -3.59 2.56 4.80
C GLU A 19 -4.08 1.45 3.86
N LEU A 20 -4.37 1.79 2.60
CA LEU A 20 -5.05 0.89 1.66
C LEU A 20 -4.18 0.46 0.48
N HIS A 21 -3.01 1.07 0.33
CA HIS A 21 -2.11 0.80 -0.79
C HIS A 21 -0.66 0.85 -0.31
N VAL A 22 -0.18 -0.31 0.07
CA VAL A 22 1.15 -0.48 0.64
C VAL A 22 1.61 -1.91 0.39
N HIS A 23 2.87 -2.09 0.01
CA HIS A 23 3.40 -3.40 -0.38
C HIS A 23 4.24 -4.04 0.73
N HIS A 24 4.05 -5.33 0.94
CA HIS A 24 4.69 -6.08 2.03
C HIS A 24 6.21 -6.00 2.02
N VAL A 25 6.84 -6.33 0.88
CA VAL A 25 8.30 -6.26 0.75
C VAL A 25 8.78 -4.81 0.68
N GLY A 26 8.02 -3.94 0.00
CA GLY A 26 8.26 -2.50 -0.06
C GLY A 26 8.38 -1.82 1.30
N SER A 27 7.62 -2.33 2.26
CA SER A 27 7.53 -1.81 3.63
C SER A 27 8.65 -2.30 4.56
N ALA A 28 9.59 -3.10 4.07
CA ALA A 28 10.72 -3.58 4.86
C ALA A 28 11.64 -2.41 5.25
N SER A 29 11.47 -1.89 6.47
CA SER A 29 12.32 -0.80 6.97
C SER A 29 13.78 -1.25 7.12
N PRO A 30 14.75 -0.31 7.14
CA PRO A 30 16.15 -0.67 7.36
C PRO A 30 16.37 -1.53 8.61
N ARG A 31 15.59 -1.30 9.68
CA ARG A 31 15.61 -2.13 10.88
C ARG A 31 15.21 -3.58 10.58
N VAL A 32 14.08 -3.78 9.89
CA VAL A 32 13.58 -5.12 9.54
C VAL A 32 14.56 -5.82 8.60
N VAL A 33 15.11 -5.11 7.63
CA VAL A 33 16.13 -5.63 6.71
C VAL A 33 17.40 -6.04 7.47
N ALA A 34 17.84 -5.26 8.47
CA ALA A 34 18.97 -5.62 9.33
C ALA A 34 18.71 -6.92 10.11
N GLU A 35 17.51 -7.03 10.70
CA GLU A 35 17.09 -8.21 11.46
C GLU A 35 17.07 -9.47 10.58
N LEU A 36 16.53 -9.38 9.35
CA LEU A 36 16.53 -10.46 8.37
C LEU A 36 17.95 -10.81 7.88
N ALA A 37 18.77 -9.80 7.58
CA ALA A 37 20.15 -10.01 7.15
C ALA A 37 20.99 -10.71 8.24
N ALA A 38 20.75 -10.40 9.52
CA ALA A 38 21.43 -11.03 10.64
C ALA A 38 21.10 -12.54 10.77
N ARG A 39 19.87 -12.96 10.43
CA ARG A 39 19.49 -14.39 10.41
C ARG A 39 20.27 -15.20 9.39
N HIS A 40 20.60 -14.57 8.27
CA HIS A 40 21.33 -15.17 7.15
C HIS A 40 22.79 -14.68 7.08
N ALA A 41 23.38 -14.30 8.20
CA ALA A 41 24.73 -13.74 8.26
C ALA A 41 25.76 -14.63 7.51
N GLY A 42 26.55 -14.00 6.64
CA GLY A 42 27.52 -14.68 5.79
C GLY A 42 26.95 -15.30 4.51
N ARG A 43 25.64 -15.17 4.26
CA ARG A 43 24.95 -15.62 3.04
C ARG A 43 24.21 -14.50 2.30
N SER A 44 24.33 -13.25 2.77
CA SER A 44 23.79 -12.06 2.13
C SER A 44 24.87 -10.98 2.02
N LYS A 45 24.75 -10.15 0.98
CA LYS A 45 25.57 -8.94 0.79
C LYS A 45 24.96 -7.72 1.49
N VAL A 46 23.74 -7.84 2.01
CA VAL A 46 23.03 -6.76 2.70
C VAL A 46 23.71 -6.51 4.06
N PRO A 47 24.10 -5.25 4.38
CA PRO A 47 24.69 -4.93 5.67
C PRO A 47 23.73 -5.20 6.83
N VAL A 48 24.27 -5.55 7.99
CA VAL A 48 23.50 -5.72 9.24
C VAL A 48 23.53 -4.48 10.14
N ASP A 49 24.47 -3.56 9.87
CA ASP A 49 24.62 -2.33 10.64
C ASP A 49 23.61 -1.27 10.16
N PRO A 50 22.84 -0.63 11.07
CA PRO A 50 21.82 0.36 10.67
C PRO A 50 22.37 1.56 9.90
N GLN A 51 23.59 2.01 10.21
CA GLN A 51 24.19 3.16 9.52
C GLN A 51 24.65 2.76 8.11
N ALA A 52 25.27 1.59 7.98
CA ALA A 52 25.62 1.02 6.67
C ALA A 52 24.36 0.72 5.81
N LEU A 53 23.23 0.36 6.43
CA LEU A 53 21.97 0.17 5.71
C LEU A 53 21.38 1.48 5.19
N ALA A 54 21.45 2.57 5.96
CA ALA A 54 21.01 3.87 5.48
C ALA A 54 21.80 4.31 4.22
N GLU A 55 23.10 4.06 4.20
CA GLU A 55 23.92 4.26 2.99
C GLU A 55 23.57 3.27 1.87
N TYR A 56 23.28 2.01 2.21
CA TYR A 56 22.89 0.96 1.25
C TYR A 56 21.57 1.29 0.52
N PHE A 57 20.63 1.97 1.18
CA PHE A 57 19.40 2.46 0.58
C PHE A 57 19.55 3.81 -0.14
N THR A 58 20.77 4.33 -0.30
CA THR A 58 21.02 5.52 -1.11
C THR A 58 21.25 5.12 -2.57
N PHE A 59 20.18 5.19 -3.38
CA PHE A 59 20.22 4.74 -4.78
C PHE A 59 20.94 5.74 -5.69
N THR A 60 21.61 5.22 -6.72
CA THR A 60 22.33 6.03 -7.72
C THR A 60 21.50 6.22 -8.99
N ASP A 61 20.66 5.24 -9.32
CA ASP A 61 19.69 5.24 -10.41
C ASP A 61 18.64 4.13 -10.18
N PHE A 62 17.68 4.00 -11.11
CA PHE A 62 16.62 2.99 -11.03
C PHE A 62 17.14 1.55 -11.11
N ALA A 63 18.22 1.31 -11.85
CA ALA A 63 18.80 -0.04 -11.93
C ALA A 63 19.42 -0.44 -10.59
N HIS A 64 20.14 0.47 -9.93
CA HIS A 64 20.66 0.25 -8.59
C HIS A 64 19.56 0.09 -7.55
N PHE A 65 18.45 0.83 -7.67
CA PHE A 65 17.25 0.59 -6.85
C PHE A 65 16.73 -0.86 -7.00
N ILE A 66 16.56 -1.36 -8.23
CA ILE A 66 16.11 -2.74 -8.46
C ILE A 66 17.11 -3.76 -7.90
N GLU A 67 18.42 -3.52 -8.02
CA GLU A 67 19.44 -4.38 -7.42
C GLU A 67 19.31 -4.46 -5.88
N VAL A 68 19.08 -3.33 -5.21
CA VAL A 68 18.88 -3.27 -3.76
C VAL A 68 17.53 -3.88 -3.37
N TYR A 69 16.46 -3.63 -4.13
CA TYR A 69 15.15 -4.26 -3.93
C TYR A 69 15.28 -5.80 -3.95
N LEU A 70 15.89 -6.34 -5.00
CA LEU A 70 16.06 -7.78 -5.15
C LEU A 70 16.95 -8.38 -4.05
N SER A 71 17.93 -7.64 -3.55
CA SER A 71 18.77 -8.11 -2.44
C SER A 71 17.99 -8.22 -1.12
N VAL A 72 16.99 -7.36 -0.90
CA VAL A 72 16.04 -7.47 0.22
C VAL A 72 15.10 -8.66 0.01
N VAL A 73 14.57 -8.87 -1.20
CA VAL A 73 13.76 -10.06 -1.53
C VAL A 73 14.54 -11.35 -1.25
N ASP A 74 15.84 -11.39 -1.57
CA ASP A 74 16.72 -12.55 -1.35
C ASP A 74 16.99 -12.87 0.13
N LEU A 75 16.62 -11.98 1.06
CA LEU A 75 16.65 -12.24 2.50
C LEU A 75 15.46 -13.08 2.97
N ILE A 76 14.37 -13.13 2.22
CA ILE A 76 13.15 -13.85 2.58
C ILE A 76 13.27 -15.28 2.05
N ARG A 77 13.67 -16.22 2.91
CA ARG A 77 14.04 -17.58 2.48
C ARG A 77 13.14 -18.68 2.99
N ASP A 78 12.45 -18.43 4.10
CA ASP A 78 11.54 -19.38 4.72
C ASP A 78 10.35 -18.66 5.38
N ALA A 79 9.46 -19.46 5.97
CA ALA A 79 8.25 -18.98 6.63
C ALA A 79 8.56 -18.12 7.88
N GLU A 80 9.69 -18.33 8.57
CA GLU A 80 10.06 -17.52 9.72
C GLU A 80 10.54 -16.13 9.31
N ASP A 81 11.19 -16.00 8.15
CA ASP A 81 11.51 -14.70 7.56
C ASP A 81 10.26 -13.95 7.11
N VAL A 82 9.31 -14.64 6.48
CA VAL A 82 8.01 -14.05 6.10
C VAL A 82 7.32 -13.50 7.35
N ARG A 83 7.21 -14.30 8.41
CA ARG A 83 6.61 -13.89 9.68
C ARG A 83 7.30 -12.67 10.29
N ALA A 84 8.63 -12.67 10.29
CA ALA A 84 9.43 -11.57 10.84
C ALA A 84 9.29 -10.28 10.05
N LEU A 85 9.28 -10.37 8.71
CA LEU A 85 9.00 -9.26 7.83
C LEU A 85 7.61 -8.68 8.13
N THR A 86 6.56 -9.51 8.09
CA THR A 86 5.19 -9.07 8.29
C THR A 86 4.99 -8.41 9.66
N TYR A 87 5.51 -9.01 10.73
CA TYR A 87 5.41 -8.43 12.08
C TYR A 87 6.24 -7.15 12.20
N GLY A 88 7.43 -7.12 11.60
CA GLY A 88 8.30 -5.94 11.56
C GLY A 88 7.65 -4.74 10.87
N VAL A 89 7.00 -4.98 9.72
CA VAL A 89 6.19 -3.98 8.99
C VAL A 89 5.07 -3.45 9.89
N ALA A 90 4.34 -4.34 10.58
CA ALA A 90 3.27 -3.95 11.48
C ALA A 90 3.74 -3.04 12.63
N GLN A 91 4.93 -3.30 13.18
CA GLN A 91 5.53 -2.44 14.21
C GLN A 91 5.79 -1.02 13.69
N ASP A 92 6.29 -0.88 12.47
CA ASP A 92 6.60 0.42 11.87
C ASP A 92 5.31 1.16 11.48
N MET A 93 4.27 0.46 11.02
CA MET A 93 2.94 1.03 10.80
C MET A 93 2.28 1.51 12.10
N ALA A 94 2.34 0.71 13.18
CA ALA A 94 1.74 1.08 14.47
C ALA A 94 2.37 2.35 15.06
N ARG A 95 3.67 2.57 14.86
CA ARG A 95 4.38 3.80 15.28
C ARG A 95 3.84 5.06 14.60
N GLN A 96 3.19 4.92 13.45
CA GLN A 96 2.57 6.00 12.69
C GLN A 96 1.09 6.21 13.05
N ASN A 97 0.57 5.56 14.11
CA ASN A 97 -0.86 5.54 14.46
C ASN A 97 -1.77 4.97 13.36
N ILE A 98 -1.26 4.04 12.55
CA ILE A 98 -2.09 3.26 11.65
C ILE A 98 -2.85 2.21 12.46
N ARG A 99 -4.18 2.21 12.33
CA ARG A 99 -5.09 1.28 13.04
C ARG A 99 -5.55 0.12 12.16
N TYR A 100 -5.54 0.33 10.84
CA TYR A 100 -5.97 -0.65 9.86
C TYR A 100 -5.12 -0.52 8.61
N ALA A 101 -4.64 -1.64 8.07
CA ALA A 101 -3.96 -1.65 6.78
C ALA A 101 -4.40 -2.83 5.91
N GLU A 102 -4.58 -2.56 4.61
CA GLU A 102 -4.70 -3.58 3.56
C GLU A 102 -3.34 -3.71 2.89
N LEU A 103 -2.56 -4.68 3.35
CA LEU A 103 -1.19 -4.89 2.90
C LEU A 103 -1.21 -5.75 1.64
N THR A 104 -0.67 -5.22 0.55
CA THR A 104 -0.48 -5.95 -0.70
C THR A 104 0.66 -6.95 -0.54
N VAL A 105 0.35 -8.22 -0.78
CA VAL A 105 1.27 -9.35 -0.69
C VAL A 105 1.26 -10.05 -2.04
N THR A 106 2.44 -10.23 -2.63
CA THR A 106 2.61 -10.99 -3.87
C THR A 106 3.05 -12.42 -3.54
N PRO A 107 2.11 -13.35 -3.24
CA PRO A 107 2.47 -14.67 -2.70
C PRO A 107 3.27 -15.51 -3.70
N TYR A 108 3.05 -15.28 -5.01
CA TYR A 108 3.80 -15.93 -6.08
C TYR A 108 5.32 -15.76 -5.90
N SER A 109 5.78 -14.55 -5.56
CA SER A 109 7.22 -14.23 -5.44
C SER A 109 7.93 -15.06 -4.37
N SER A 110 7.22 -15.45 -3.30
CA SER A 110 7.76 -16.30 -2.24
C SER A 110 7.64 -17.79 -2.56
N VAL A 111 6.46 -18.23 -3.03
CA VAL A 111 6.21 -19.65 -3.31
C VAL A 111 7.03 -20.15 -4.50
N SER A 112 7.17 -19.33 -5.55
CA SER A 112 8.00 -19.68 -6.71
C SER A 112 9.49 -19.81 -6.36
N ARG A 113 9.92 -19.26 -5.22
CA ARG A 113 11.29 -19.35 -4.69
C ARG A 113 11.47 -20.51 -3.70
N GLY A 114 10.47 -21.37 -3.55
CA GLY A 114 10.56 -22.61 -2.80
C GLY A 114 10.09 -22.53 -1.35
N ILE A 115 9.50 -21.41 -0.91
CA ILE A 115 8.80 -21.35 0.37
C ILE A 115 7.51 -22.18 0.23
N PRO A 116 7.27 -23.22 1.06
CA PRO A 116 6.03 -23.99 0.99
C PRO A 116 4.81 -23.11 1.18
N ASP A 117 3.80 -23.27 0.34
CA ASP A 117 2.63 -22.39 0.28
C ASP A 117 1.83 -22.35 1.60
N VAL A 118 1.57 -23.51 2.21
CA VAL A 118 0.91 -23.58 3.53
C VAL A 118 1.72 -22.85 4.61
N ALA A 119 3.06 -23.04 4.62
CA ALA A 119 3.92 -22.40 5.61
C ALA A 119 3.99 -20.88 5.42
N PHE A 120 3.93 -20.41 4.17
CA PHE A 120 3.80 -18.99 3.85
C PHE A 120 2.50 -18.39 4.41
N MET A 121 1.36 -19.07 4.20
CA MET A 121 0.06 -18.61 4.71
C MET A 121 0.00 -18.57 6.23
N GLU A 122 0.50 -19.63 6.89
CA GLU A 122 0.57 -19.69 8.35
C GLU A 122 1.45 -18.56 8.91
N ALA A 123 2.55 -18.21 8.24
CA ALA A 123 3.45 -17.16 8.67
C ALA A 123 2.81 -15.76 8.64
N ILE A 124 2.14 -15.40 7.54
CA ILE A 124 1.48 -14.09 7.44
C ILE A 124 0.30 -14.00 8.42
N GLU A 125 -0.49 -15.07 8.58
CA GLU A 125 -1.63 -15.07 9.51
C GLU A 125 -1.21 -15.01 10.97
N ASP A 126 -0.16 -15.73 11.37
CA ASP A 126 0.41 -15.65 12.72
C ASP A 126 0.91 -14.23 13.03
N ALA A 127 1.61 -13.61 12.08
CA ALA A 127 2.08 -12.23 12.23
C ALA A 127 0.93 -11.22 12.32
N ARG A 128 -0.13 -11.37 11.51
CA ARG A 128 -1.33 -10.52 11.57
C ARG A 128 -2.04 -10.60 12.91
N LEU A 129 -2.27 -11.81 13.41
CA LEU A 129 -2.93 -12.01 14.71
C LEU A 129 -2.07 -11.47 15.85
N SER A 130 -0.75 -11.66 15.77
CA SER A 130 0.19 -11.12 16.76
C SER A 130 0.23 -9.59 16.72
N ALA A 131 0.25 -8.98 15.54
CA ALA A 131 0.23 -7.52 15.37
C ALA A 131 -1.05 -6.90 15.94
N GLU A 132 -2.22 -7.51 15.70
CA GLU A 132 -3.48 -7.03 16.25
C GLU A 132 -3.47 -7.08 17.79
N LYS A 133 -3.00 -8.19 18.35
CA LYS A 133 -2.92 -8.38 19.81
C LYS A 133 -1.90 -7.46 20.48
N ASP A 134 -0.70 -7.38 19.94
CA ASP A 134 0.45 -6.75 20.63
C ASP A 134 0.57 -5.25 20.32
N LEU A 135 0.07 -4.81 19.16
CA LEU A 135 0.26 -3.44 18.63
C LEU A 135 -1.07 -2.71 18.38
N GLY A 136 -2.21 -3.41 18.37
CA GLY A 136 -3.52 -2.82 18.13
C GLY A 136 -3.76 -2.37 16.67
N ILE A 137 -2.99 -2.92 15.73
CA ILE A 137 -3.17 -2.69 14.28
C ILE A 137 -3.84 -3.91 13.65
N VAL A 138 -4.90 -3.68 12.88
CA VAL A 138 -5.57 -4.73 12.11
C VAL A 138 -4.99 -4.78 10.70
N LEU A 139 -4.31 -5.87 10.36
CA LEU A 139 -3.88 -6.12 8.97
C LEU A 139 -4.91 -6.98 8.23
N ARG A 140 -5.06 -6.71 6.93
CA ARG A 140 -5.75 -7.54 5.94
C ARG A 140 -4.89 -7.63 4.69
N TRP A 141 -5.14 -8.64 3.87
CA TRP A 141 -4.33 -8.92 2.67
C TRP A 141 -5.06 -8.53 1.41
N CYS A 142 -4.30 -7.90 0.51
CA CYS A 142 -4.55 -7.88 -0.91
C CYS A 142 -3.55 -8.85 -1.55
N PHE A 143 -4.00 -9.95 -2.15
CA PHE A 143 -3.10 -10.79 -2.95
C PHE A 143 -3.07 -10.27 -4.38
N ASP A 144 -1.88 -9.86 -4.85
CA ASP A 144 -1.73 -9.32 -6.19
C ASP A 144 -0.99 -10.26 -7.14
N ILE A 145 -1.39 -10.17 -8.40
CA ILE A 145 -0.65 -10.79 -9.51
C ILE A 145 0.53 -9.86 -9.86
N PRO A 146 1.78 -10.36 -9.91
CA PRO A 146 2.88 -9.63 -10.51
C PRO A 146 2.75 -9.72 -12.04
N GLY A 147 2.25 -8.65 -12.68
CA GLY A 147 1.83 -8.66 -14.07
C GLY A 147 2.92 -9.03 -15.08
N GLU A 148 4.17 -8.65 -14.80
CA GLU A 148 5.35 -8.95 -15.59
C GLU A 148 5.75 -10.43 -15.59
N ALA A 149 5.34 -11.18 -14.56
CA ALA A 149 5.56 -12.63 -14.49
C ALA A 149 4.52 -13.43 -15.31
N GLY A 150 3.54 -12.76 -15.90
CA GLY A 150 2.62 -13.30 -16.89
C GLY A 150 1.55 -14.24 -16.32
N LEU A 151 0.87 -14.97 -17.21
CA LEU A 151 -0.31 -15.75 -16.82
C LEU A 151 -0.02 -16.93 -15.88
N ALA A 152 1.22 -17.40 -15.82
CA ALA A 152 1.61 -18.45 -14.88
C ALA A 152 1.59 -17.93 -13.43
N SER A 153 2.04 -16.70 -13.19
CA SER A 153 1.91 -16.07 -11.87
C SER A 153 0.46 -15.78 -11.53
N ALA A 154 -0.35 -15.42 -12.53
CA ALA A 154 -1.78 -15.18 -12.35
C ALA A 154 -2.53 -16.44 -11.87
N GLU A 155 -2.30 -17.58 -12.51
CA GLU A 155 -2.90 -18.85 -12.09
C GLU A 155 -2.44 -19.24 -10.68
N GLU A 156 -1.14 -19.15 -10.40
CA GLU A 156 -0.63 -19.54 -9.08
C GLU A 156 -1.12 -18.61 -7.97
N THR A 157 -1.17 -17.29 -8.21
CA THR A 157 -1.72 -16.34 -7.23
C THR A 157 -3.21 -16.61 -6.99
N ALA A 158 -3.99 -16.87 -8.05
CA ALA A 158 -5.40 -17.23 -7.91
C ALA A 158 -5.58 -18.55 -7.17
N ARG A 159 -4.75 -19.57 -7.46
CA ARG A 159 -4.76 -20.85 -6.74
C ARG A 159 -4.47 -20.64 -5.25
N LEU A 160 -3.43 -19.88 -4.92
CA LEU A 160 -3.06 -19.57 -3.53
C LEU A 160 -4.18 -18.82 -2.79
N ALA A 161 -4.80 -17.84 -3.45
CA ALA A 161 -5.93 -17.08 -2.89
C ALA A 161 -7.17 -17.95 -2.64
N LEU A 162 -7.49 -18.87 -3.55
CA LEU A 162 -8.76 -19.61 -3.55
C LEU A 162 -8.68 -20.96 -2.82
N ASP A 163 -7.58 -21.68 -2.97
CA ASP A 163 -7.43 -23.02 -2.40
C ASP A 163 -6.97 -22.95 -0.94
N LEU A 164 -6.11 -21.97 -0.59
CA LEU A 164 -5.63 -21.79 0.79
C LEU A 164 -6.44 -20.77 1.58
N ALA A 165 -7.02 -19.76 0.91
CA ALA A 165 -8.00 -18.82 1.46
C ALA A 165 -7.70 -18.34 2.90
N PRO A 166 -6.56 -17.67 3.15
CA PRO A 166 -6.22 -17.23 4.50
C PRO A 166 -7.24 -16.22 5.03
N ASP A 167 -7.59 -16.31 6.32
CA ASP A 167 -8.68 -15.52 6.93
C ASP A 167 -8.50 -13.99 6.77
N GLY A 168 -7.25 -13.52 6.69
CA GLY A 168 -6.93 -12.11 6.48
C GLY A 168 -7.15 -11.60 5.05
N LEU A 169 -7.35 -12.46 4.05
CA LEU A 169 -7.46 -12.08 2.64
C LEU A 169 -8.84 -11.48 2.33
N VAL A 170 -8.84 -10.23 1.88
CA VAL A 170 -10.08 -9.47 1.58
C VAL A 170 -10.16 -9.03 0.13
N SER A 171 -9.02 -8.88 -0.55
CA SER A 171 -8.98 -8.34 -1.89
C SER A 171 -7.94 -9.02 -2.78
N PHE A 172 -8.15 -8.87 -4.08
CA PHE A 172 -7.30 -9.40 -5.13
C PHE A 172 -6.88 -8.26 -6.05
N GLY A 173 -5.57 -8.18 -6.29
CA GLY A 173 -4.92 -7.07 -6.97
C GLY A 173 -4.15 -7.50 -8.22
N LEU A 174 -3.59 -6.50 -8.88
CA LEU A 174 -2.66 -6.65 -9.99
C LEU A 174 -1.65 -5.52 -9.83
N GLY A 175 -0.38 -5.87 -9.65
CA GLY A 175 0.72 -4.94 -9.50
C GLY A 175 1.75 -5.08 -10.62
N GLY A 176 2.92 -4.48 -10.41
CA GLY A 176 4.02 -4.48 -11.38
C GLY A 176 3.84 -3.47 -12.52
N PRO A 177 4.71 -3.49 -13.54
CA PRO A 177 4.72 -2.51 -14.60
C PRO A 177 3.44 -2.56 -15.44
N GLU A 178 2.86 -1.40 -15.67
CA GLU A 178 1.64 -1.27 -16.46
C GLU A 178 1.87 -1.42 -17.97
N ILE A 179 3.02 -0.95 -18.45
CA ILE A 179 3.35 -0.89 -19.87
C ILE A 179 3.67 -2.29 -20.38
N GLY A 180 3.01 -2.68 -21.48
CA GLY A 180 3.19 -4.01 -22.06
C GLY A 180 2.41 -5.12 -21.37
N VAL A 181 1.61 -4.79 -20.36
CA VAL A 181 0.77 -5.74 -19.62
C VAL A 181 -0.72 -5.37 -19.75
N PRO A 182 -1.42 -5.83 -20.80
CA PRO A 182 -2.85 -5.58 -20.97
C PRO A 182 -3.67 -6.17 -19.83
N ARG A 183 -4.58 -5.39 -19.22
CA ARG A 183 -5.41 -5.84 -18.10
C ARG A 183 -6.39 -6.95 -18.49
N PRO A 184 -7.01 -6.93 -19.69
CA PRO A 184 -8.01 -7.92 -20.04
C PRO A 184 -7.55 -9.38 -20.00
N GLN A 185 -6.25 -9.65 -20.14
CA GLN A 185 -5.72 -11.01 -20.05
C GLN A 185 -5.90 -11.65 -18.66
N PHE A 186 -6.04 -10.83 -17.61
CA PHE A 186 -6.21 -11.32 -16.24
C PHE A 186 -7.67 -11.51 -15.83
N LYS A 187 -8.62 -11.20 -16.73
CA LYS A 187 -10.06 -11.33 -16.46
C LYS A 187 -10.45 -12.68 -15.81
N PRO A 188 -9.98 -13.85 -16.30
CA PRO A 188 -10.42 -15.12 -15.73
C PRO A 188 -10.05 -15.29 -14.26
N TYR A 189 -8.94 -14.70 -13.80
CA TYR A 189 -8.47 -14.80 -12.42
C TYR A 189 -9.23 -13.86 -11.50
N PHE A 190 -9.47 -12.62 -11.96
CA PHE A 190 -10.33 -11.66 -11.25
C PHE A 190 -11.77 -12.14 -11.16
N ASP A 191 -12.32 -12.74 -12.21
CA ASP A 191 -13.66 -13.35 -12.19
C ASP A 191 -13.74 -14.45 -11.11
N ARG A 192 -12.72 -15.32 -11.00
CA ARG A 192 -12.66 -16.36 -9.95
C ARG A 192 -12.54 -15.77 -8.55
N ALA A 193 -11.64 -14.81 -8.35
CA ALA A 193 -11.44 -14.14 -7.06
C ALA A 193 -12.73 -13.46 -6.57
N ARG A 194 -13.39 -12.70 -7.45
CA ARG A 194 -14.66 -12.02 -7.14
C ARG A 194 -15.80 -13.00 -6.90
N ALA A 195 -15.87 -14.10 -7.66
CA ALA A 195 -16.86 -15.15 -7.43
C ALA A 195 -16.68 -15.83 -6.05
N ALA A 196 -15.47 -15.82 -5.50
CA ALA A 196 -15.17 -16.28 -4.14
C ALA A 196 -15.39 -15.20 -3.06
N GLY A 197 -15.83 -13.99 -3.44
CA GLY A 197 -16.13 -12.90 -2.53
C GLY A 197 -14.98 -11.94 -2.23
N LEU A 198 -13.84 -12.06 -2.93
CA LEU A 198 -12.74 -11.10 -2.81
C LEU A 198 -13.07 -9.82 -3.57
N HIS A 199 -12.70 -8.68 -2.98
CA HIS A 199 -12.80 -7.39 -3.65
C HIS A 199 -11.73 -7.24 -4.74
N SER A 200 -12.01 -6.42 -5.77
CA SER A 200 -11.07 -6.17 -6.87
C SER A 200 -10.37 -4.82 -6.74
N VAL A 201 -9.04 -4.81 -6.64
CA VAL A 201 -8.22 -3.57 -6.45
C VAL A 201 -6.95 -3.55 -7.30
N PRO A 202 -7.05 -3.64 -8.64
CA PRO A 202 -5.87 -3.61 -9.51
C PRO A 202 -5.21 -2.22 -9.54
N HIS A 203 -3.89 -2.19 -9.77
CA HIS A 203 -3.20 -0.98 -10.21
C HIS A 203 -3.60 -0.64 -11.64
N ALA A 204 -3.93 0.63 -11.87
CA ALA A 204 -4.29 1.11 -13.20
C ALA A 204 -4.05 2.60 -13.35
N GLY A 205 -3.56 2.99 -14.54
CA GLY A 205 -3.45 4.39 -14.92
C GLY A 205 -2.41 5.15 -14.09
N GLU A 206 -1.35 4.49 -13.64
CA GLU A 206 -0.19 5.15 -13.05
C GLU A 206 0.77 5.64 -14.15
N SER A 207 1.34 4.70 -14.91
CA SER A 207 2.31 4.94 -15.98
C SER A 207 1.71 4.76 -17.39
N THR A 208 0.44 4.35 -17.47
CA THR A 208 -0.36 4.24 -18.71
C THR A 208 -1.56 5.18 -18.69
N GLY A 209 -2.27 5.31 -19.82
CA GLY A 209 -3.39 6.25 -19.94
C GLY A 209 -4.71 5.80 -19.26
N PRO A 210 -5.74 6.66 -19.29
CA PRO A 210 -7.08 6.39 -18.76
C PRO A 210 -7.72 5.07 -19.18
N GLU A 211 -7.42 4.57 -20.38
CA GLU A 211 -7.99 3.32 -20.89
C GLU A 211 -7.66 2.11 -20.02
N THR A 212 -6.49 2.10 -19.38
CA THR A 212 -6.13 1.06 -18.43
C THR A 212 -7.04 1.05 -17.20
N VAL A 213 -7.46 2.24 -16.74
CA VAL A 213 -8.42 2.38 -15.63
C VAL A 213 -9.80 1.91 -16.08
N TRP A 214 -10.21 2.23 -17.31
CA TRP A 214 -11.43 1.67 -17.89
C TRP A 214 -11.40 0.15 -17.97
N ASP A 215 -10.29 -0.46 -18.39
CA ASP A 215 -10.12 -1.92 -18.41
C ASP A 215 -10.20 -2.51 -17.00
N ALA A 216 -9.55 -1.89 -16.02
CA ALA A 216 -9.65 -2.31 -14.62
C ALA A 216 -11.10 -2.30 -14.13
N ILE A 217 -11.85 -1.22 -14.41
CA ILE A 217 -13.26 -1.10 -14.02
C ILE A 217 -14.14 -2.12 -14.78
N ARG A 218 -14.07 -2.13 -16.11
CA ARG A 218 -15.03 -2.86 -16.96
C ARG A 218 -14.71 -4.34 -17.09
N VAL A 219 -13.43 -4.70 -17.05
CA VAL A 219 -12.97 -6.05 -17.31
C VAL A 219 -12.63 -6.77 -16.02
N LEU A 220 -11.88 -6.13 -15.11
CA LEU A 220 -11.49 -6.73 -13.84
C LEU A 220 -12.56 -6.52 -12.75
N GLY A 221 -13.41 -5.50 -12.91
CA GLY A 221 -14.46 -5.17 -11.96
C GLY A 221 -13.94 -4.45 -10.73
N ALA A 222 -12.96 -3.57 -10.91
CA ALA A 222 -12.32 -2.82 -9.86
C ALA A 222 -13.32 -2.05 -8.99
N GLU A 223 -13.20 -2.21 -7.68
CA GLU A 223 -13.92 -1.47 -6.65
C GLU A 223 -13.09 -0.30 -6.11
N ARG A 224 -11.75 -0.41 -6.19
CA ARG A 224 -10.79 0.69 -6.02
C ARG A 224 -9.69 0.57 -7.06
N ILE A 225 -9.00 1.67 -7.34
CA ILE A 225 -7.89 1.72 -8.29
C ILE A 225 -6.61 2.10 -7.57
N GLY A 226 -5.60 1.24 -7.66
CA GLY A 226 -4.23 1.58 -7.29
C GLY A 226 -3.70 2.70 -8.18
N HIS A 227 -3.28 3.82 -7.57
CA HIS A 227 -2.89 5.08 -8.21
C HIS A 227 -4.02 5.82 -8.95
N GLY A 228 -4.28 5.47 -10.21
CA GLY A 228 -5.20 6.21 -11.07
C GLY A 228 -4.77 7.63 -11.44
N THR A 229 -3.47 7.97 -11.33
CA THR A 229 -2.93 9.33 -11.57
C THR A 229 -3.30 9.91 -12.93
N GLN A 230 -3.35 9.07 -13.96
CA GLN A 230 -3.64 9.47 -15.33
C GLN A 230 -5.14 9.63 -15.60
N SER A 231 -6.03 9.29 -14.66
CA SER A 231 -7.49 9.36 -14.84
C SER A 231 -7.98 10.74 -15.22
N VAL A 232 -7.34 11.79 -14.68
CA VAL A 232 -7.69 13.20 -14.93
C VAL A 232 -7.56 13.64 -16.40
N LYS A 233 -6.92 12.82 -17.24
CA LYS A 233 -6.79 13.07 -18.69
C LYS A 233 -8.06 12.72 -19.49
N ASP A 234 -9.01 12.01 -18.88
CA ASP A 234 -10.30 11.66 -19.49
C ASP A 234 -11.46 12.17 -18.61
N PRO A 235 -12.13 13.27 -19.01
CA PRO A 235 -13.27 13.80 -18.26
C PRO A 235 -14.41 12.79 -18.07
N ALA A 236 -14.65 11.88 -19.02
CA ALA A 236 -15.70 10.88 -18.89
C ALA A 236 -15.36 9.83 -17.82
N LEU A 237 -14.08 9.49 -17.69
CA LEU A 237 -13.61 8.63 -16.61
C LEU A 237 -13.73 9.33 -15.25
N VAL A 238 -13.35 10.61 -15.16
CA VAL A 238 -13.51 11.41 -13.93
C VAL A 238 -14.96 11.44 -13.49
N ASP A 239 -15.89 11.76 -14.40
CA ASP A 239 -17.33 11.78 -14.10
C ASP A 239 -17.81 10.40 -13.60
N TYR A 240 -17.39 9.32 -14.27
CA TYR A 240 -17.76 7.96 -13.90
C TYR A 240 -17.23 7.56 -12.51
N LEU A 241 -15.96 7.84 -12.22
CA LEU A 241 -15.32 7.57 -10.93
C LEU A 241 -16.05 8.31 -9.79
N GLY A 242 -16.42 9.58 -10.03
CA GLY A 242 -17.17 10.39 -9.07
C GLY A 242 -18.58 9.87 -8.83
N GLU A 243 -19.34 9.57 -9.89
CA GLU A 243 -20.71 9.05 -9.82
C GLU A 243 -20.77 7.71 -9.06
N HIS A 244 -19.83 6.81 -9.34
CA HIS A 244 -19.79 5.47 -8.75
C HIS A 244 -19.00 5.41 -7.44
N ARG A 245 -18.43 6.55 -7.00
CA ARG A 245 -17.54 6.67 -5.83
C ARG A 245 -16.42 5.63 -5.81
N ILE A 246 -15.80 5.35 -6.96
CA ILE A 246 -14.66 4.42 -7.06
C ILE A 246 -13.41 5.15 -6.55
N PRO A 247 -12.82 4.73 -5.41
CA PRO A 247 -11.66 5.39 -4.83
C PRO A 247 -10.40 5.26 -5.69
N LEU A 248 -9.59 6.32 -5.70
CA LEU A 248 -8.21 6.30 -6.21
C LEU A 248 -7.24 6.27 -5.02
N GLU A 249 -6.40 5.25 -4.97
CA GLU A 249 -5.38 5.06 -3.95
C GLU A 249 -4.09 5.80 -4.36
N VAL A 250 -3.96 7.05 -3.93
CA VAL A 250 -2.93 7.97 -4.41
C VAL A 250 -1.65 7.87 -3.58
N CYS A 251 -0.50 7.83 -4.25
CA CYS A 251 0.83 7.66 -3.64
C CYS A 251 1.81 8.75 -4.14
N PRO A 252 1.70 10.01 -3.66
CA PRO A 252 2.39 11.15 -4.26
C PRO A 252 3.91 11.02 -4.37
N THR A 253 4.58 10.54 -3.31
CA THR A 253 6.05 10.41 -3.31
C THR A 253 6.50 9.26 -4.21
N SER A 254 5.75 8.15 -4.26
CA SER A 254 5.98 7.06 -5.22
C SER A 254 5.95 7.59 -6.65
N ASN A 255 4.89 8.32 -7.03
CA ASN A 255 4.74 8.81 -8.39
C ASN A 255 5.84 9.82 -8.79
N LEU A 256 6.42 10.55 -7.82
CA LEU A 256 7.62 11.37 -8.04
C LEU A 256 8.86 10.50 -8.22
N ALA A 257 9.09 9.53 -7.34
CA ALA A 257 10.26 8.65 -7.34
C ALA A 257 10.34 7.79 -8.62
N THR A 258 9.20 7.32 -9.11
CA THR A 258 9.07 6.54 -10.36
C THR A 258 9.06 7.42 -11.62
N ARG A 259 9.11 8.75 -11.47
CA ARG A 259 9.05 9.76 -12.54
C ARG A 259 7.76 9.72 -13.37
N VAL A 260 6.70 9.15 -12.82
CA VAL A 260 5.34 9.31 -13.36
C VAL A 260 4.92 10.77 -13.30
N VAL A 261 5.37 11.48 -12.27
CA VAL A 261 5.26 12.93 -12.09
C VAL A 261 6.67 13.53 -12.00
N GLU A 262 6.98 14.57 -12.79
CA GLU A 262 8.32 15.18 -12.81
C GLU A 262 8.60 16.04 -11.57
N ARG A 263 7.58 16.75 -11.07
CA ARG A 263 7.67 17.63 -9.91
C ARG A 263 6.47 17.41 -9.02
N ILE A 264 6.67 17.32 -7.71
CA ILE A 264 5.58 17.02 -6.77
C ILE A 264 4.43 18.04 -6.86
N GLU A 265 4.73 19.30 -7.19
CA GLU A 265 3.72 20.34 -7.37
C GLU A 265 2.81 20.13 -8.58
N ASP A 266 3.23 19.32 -9.55
CA ASP A 266 2.45 18.97 -10.74
C ASP A 266 1.58 17.71 -10.53
N HIS A 267 1.60 17.13 -9.31
CA HIS A 267 0.86 15.92 -9.00
C HIS A 267 -0.67 16.13 -9.15
N PRO A 268 -1.41 15.22 -9.83
CA PRO A 268 -2.81 15.43 -10.21
C PRO A 268 -3.83 15.37 -9.05
N VAL A 269 -3.38 15.09 -7.82
CA VAL A 269 -4.26 14.92 -6.64
C VAL A 269 -5.16 16.14 -6.39
N ARG A 270 -4.67 17.35 -6.64
CA ARG A 270 -5.48 18.58 -6.55
C ARG A 270 -6.64 18.56 -7.55
N GLN A 271 -6.39 18.17 -8.79
CA GLN A 271 -7.42 18.05 -9.83
C GLN A 271 -8.44 16.96 -9.48
N MET A 272 -8.00 15.83 -8.92
CA MET A 272 -8.88 14.75 -8.47
C MET A 272 -9.83 15.22 -7.36
N VAL A 273 -9.30 15.87 -6.32
CA VAL A 273 -10.11 16.38 -5.20
C VAL A 273 -11.04 17.50 -5.65
N ASP A 274 -10.58 18.42 -6.50
CA ASP A 274 -11.42 19.51 -7.02
C ASP A 274 -12.57 18.99 -7.90
N ALA A 275 -12.37 17.86 -8.56
CA ALA A 275 -13.41 17.14 -9.31
C ALA A 275 -14.34 16.30 -8.42
N GLY A 276 -14.14 16.30 -7.09
CA GLY A 276 -14.97 15.56 -6.15
C GLY A 276 -14.70 14.05 -6.11
N LEU A 277 -13.57 13.59 -6.66
CA LEU A 277 -13.18 12.18 -6.58
C LEU A 277 -12.82 11.79 -5.14
N LEU A 278 -13.19 10.57 -4.76
CA LEU A 278 -12.74 9.98 -3.50
C LEU A 278 -11.28 9.53 -3.66
N VAL A 279 -10.37 10.23 -3.01
CA VAL A 279 -8.95 9.86 -2.98
C VAL A 279 -8.55 9.41 -1.58
N THR A 280 -7.65 8.44 -1.52
CA THR A 280 -6.95 8.07 -0.28
C THR A 280 -5.46 8.33 -0.45
N ILE A 281 -4.77 8.70 0.63
CA ILE A 281 -3.33 8.95 0.62
C ILE A 281 -2.63 7.74 1.22
N ASN A 282 -1.67 7.17 0.49
CA ASN A 282 -0.95 5.96 0.87
C ASN A 282 0.53 6.06 0.51
N SER A 283 1.35 5.16 1.06
CA SER A 283 2.81 5.23 0.95
C SER A 283 3.46 4.27 -0.03
N ASP A 284 2.73 3.28 -0.55
CA ASP A 284 3.19 2.34 -1.58
C ASP A 284 4.37 1.46 -1.10
N ASP A 285 5.62 1.81 -1.43
CA ASP A 285 6.84 1.20 -0.92
C ASP A 285 7.62 2.19 -0.01
N PRO A 286 7.14 2.47 1.23
CA PRO A 286 7.58 3.63 2.01
C PRO A 286 9.10 3.76 2.24
N PRO A 287 9.82 2.77 2.83
CA PRO A 287 11.27 2.80 2.97
C PRO A 287 12.03 3.01 1.65
N MET A 288 11.49 2.49 0.54
CA MET A 288 12.13 2.56 -0.77
C MET A 288 11.99 3.94 -1.43
N PHE A 289 10.89 4.63 -1.17
CA PHE A 289 10.69 6.00 -1.63
C PHE A 289 11.16 7.06 -0.63
N GLY A 290 11.79 6.63 0.49
CA GLY A 290 12.26 7.53 1.54
C GLY A 290 11.11 8.26 2.23
N THR A 291 9.97 7.59 2.37
CA THR A 291 8.74 8.15 2.94
C THR A 291 8.11 7.22 3.98
N ASP A 292 7.02 7.69 4.58
CA ASP A 292 6.10 6.94 5.42
C ASP A 292 4.70 7.58 5.30
N LEU A 293 3.66 6.96 5.87
CA LEU A 293 2.30 7.47 5.73
C LEU A 293 2.13 8.86 6.36
N ASN A 294 2.84 9.16 7.45
CA ASN A 294 2.81 10.51 8.04
C ASN A 294 3.34 11.56 7.05
N THR A 295 4.44 11.24 6.37
CA THR A 295 5.06 12.08 5.36
C THR A 295 4.14 12.25 4.16
N GLU A 296 3.47 11.19 3.69
CA GLU A 296 2.52 11.29 2.58
C GLU A 296 1.32 12.19 2.91
N TYR A 297 0.79 12.11 4.14
CA TYR A 297 -0.25 13.04 4.60
C TYR A 297 0.26 14.49 4.67
N ALA A 298 1.51 14.72 5.07
CA ALA A 298 2.10 16.06 5.09
C ALA A 298 2.31 16.61 3.66
N VAL A 299 2.76 15.77 2.72
CA VAL A 299 2.86 16.09 1.29
C VAL A 299 1.48 16.43 0.74
N ALA A 300 0.47 15.59 0.99
CA ALA A 300 -0.89 15.84 0.57
C ALA A 300 -1.43 17.14 1.16
N ALA A 301 -1.25 17.39 2.46
CA ALA A 301 -1.67 18.63 3.12
C ALA A 301 -1.07 19.87 2.45
N LYS A 302 0.23 19.82 2.11
CA LYS A 302 0.90 20.92 1.39
C LYS A 302 0.35 21.11 -0.03
N LEU A 303 0.24 20.04 -0.82
CA LEU A 303 -0.26 20.10 -2.20
C LEU A 303 -1.70 20.59 -2.26
N LEU A 304 -2.46 20.24 -1.23
CA LEU A 304 -3.88 20.51 -1.16
C LEU A 304 -4.22 21.79 -0.37
N GLY A 305 -3.26 22.40 0.32
CA GLY A 305 -3.47 23.58 1.17
C GLY A 305 -4.39 23.29 2.37
N LEU A 306 -4.27 22.09 2.96
CA LEU A 306 -5.15 21.62 4.03
C LEU A 306 -4.65 22.02 5.40
N ASP A 307 -5.60 22.28 6.29
CA ASP A 307 -5.40 22.32 7.74
C ASP A 307 -5.66 20.92 8.35
N GLU A 308 -5.66 20.83 9.68
CA GLU A 308 -5.94 19.59 10.42
C GLU A 308 -7.32 19.00 10.09
N ALA A 309 -8.30 19.84 9.79
CA ALA A 309 -9.65 19.40 9.43
C ALA A 309 -9.65 18.72 8.06
N GLY A 310 -8.96 19.32 7.08
CA GLY A 310 -8.78 18.74 5.76
C GLY A 310 -7.99 17.43 5.80
N VAL A 311 -6.93 17.37 6.61
CA VAL A 311 -6.15 16.14 6.86
C VAL A 311 -7.02 15.05 7.47
N ALA A 312 -7.83 15.37 8.49
CA ALA A 312 -8.76 14.41 9.08
C ALA A 312 -9.82 13.93 8.08
N ALA A 313 -10.30 14.81 7.19
CA ALA A 313 -11.24 14.43 6.13
C ALA A 313 -10.63 13.42 5.15
N LEU A 314 -9.34 13.55 4.79
CA LEU A 314 -8.64 12.54 3.99
C LEU A 314 -8.56 11.19 4.72
N ALA A 315 -8.26 11.20 6.02
CA ALA A 315 -8.22 9.98 6.82
C ALA A 315 -9.59 9.30 6.92
N LEU A 316 -10.66 10.08 7.08
CA LEU A 316 -12.04 9.57 7.03
C LEU A 316 -12.39 8.99 5.67
N GLY A 317 -11.92 9.61 4.57
CA GLY A 317 -12.06 9.06 3.22
C GLY A 317 -11.38 7.70 3.06
N ALA A 318 -10.20 7.51 3.64
CA ALA A 318 -9.55 6.20 3.68
C ALA A 318 -10.35 5.17 4.49
N VAL A 319 -10.95 5.55 5.63
CA VAL A 319 -11.85 4.67 6.37
C VAL A 319 -13.08 4.30 5.55
N GLU A 320 -13.67 5.26 4.83
CA GLU A 320 -14.81 5.02 3.94
C GLU A 320 -14.46 4.00 2.84
N ALA A 321 -13.32 4.19 2.17
CA ALA A 321 -12.85 3.35 1.07
C ALA A 321 -12.37 1.95 1.51
N SER A 322 -11.96 1.77 2.76
CA SER A 322 -11.45 0.49 3.27
C SER A 322 -12.46 -0.66 3.18
N PHE A 323 -11.97 -1.90 3.23
CA PHE A 323 -12.78 -3.12 3.43
C PHE A 323 -12.86 -3.53 4.90
N LEU A 324 -12.55 -2.62 5.82
CA LEU A 324 -12.84 -2.80 7.23
C LEU A 324 -14.36 -2.96 7.44
N ASP A 325 -14.75 -3.82 8.37
CA ASP A 325 -16.16 -4.07 8.63
C ASP A 325 -16.88 -2.81 9.15
N GLY A 326 -18.21 -2.79 9.05
CA GLY A 326 -18.99 -1.59 9.41
C GLY A 326 -18.80 -1.15 10.86
N ALA A 327 -18.52 -2.08 11.79
CA ALA A 327 -18.23 -1.76 13.18
C ALA A 327 -16.83 -1.13 13.33
N GLY A 328 -15.81 -1.68 12.68
CA GLY A 328 -14.46 -1.15 12.64
C GLY A 328 -14.40 0.23 12.00
N LYS A 329 -15.10 0.45 10.87
CA LYS A 329 -15.19 1.78 10.23
C LYS A 329 -15.75 2.84 11.18
N ARG A 330 -16.87 2.54 11.87
CA ARG A 330 -17.46 3.47 12.84
C ARG A 330 -16.54 3.77 14.00
N ARG A 331 -15.82 2.76 14.51
CA ARG A 331 -14.85 2.93 15.60
C ARG A 331 -13.71 3.85 15.16
N LEU A 332 -13.05 3.52 14.04
CA LEU A 332 -11.89 4.26 13.56
C LEU A 332 -12.27 5.70 13.15
N ALA A 333 -13.39 5.91 12.49
CA ALA A 333 -13.91 7.25 12.20
C ALA A 333 -14.16 8.05 13.48
N GLY A 334 -14.77 7.43 14.50
CA GLY A 334 -14.98 8.07 15.80
C GLY A 334 -13.69 8.42 16.54
N GLU A 335 -12.64 7.60 16.42
CA GLU A 335 -11.31 7.93 16.96
C GLU A 335 -10.70 9.16 16.26
N ILE A 336 -10.83 9.27 14.93
CA ILE A 336 -10.36 10.41 14.15
C ILE A 336 -11.12 11.68 14.55
N ASP A 337 -12.45 11.63 14.61
CA ASP A 337 -13.29 12.77 15.00
C ASP A 337 -12.98 13.25 16.42
N ALA A 338 -12.82 12.31 17.37
CA ALA A 338 -12.47 12.61 18.75
C ALA A 338 -11.08 13.25 18.86
N TYR A 339 -10.11 12.75 18.09
CA TYR A 339 -8.76 13.31 18.05
C TYR A 339 -8.75 14.74 17.50
N LEU A 340 -9.44 15.00 16.38
CA LEU A 340 -9.58 16.35 15.82
C LEU A 340 -10.27 17.32 16.80
N ALA A 341 -11.33 16.87 17.47
CA ALA A 341 -12.02 17.68 18.47
C ALA A 341 -11.11 18.02 19.65
N GLY A 342 -10.34 17.05 20.15
CA GLY A 342 -9.37 17.24 21.23
C GLY A 342 -8.24 18.19 20.86
N TRP A 343 -7.70 18.07 19.63
CA TRP A 343 -6.63 18.94 19.13
C TRP A 343 -7.02 20.41 19.11
N ARG A 344 -8.25 20.73 18.69
CA ARG A 344 -8.76 22.11 18.64
C ARG A 344 -8.99 22.75 20.01
N THR A 345 -9.03 21.93 21.07
CA THR A 345 -9.26 22.40 22.45
C THR A 345 -7.98 22.51 23.28
N ALA A 346 -6.85 22.02 22.75
CA ALA A 346 -5.54 22.04 23.40
C ALA A 346 -4.78 23.34 23.15
#